data_AF-A0A3D1LFE9-F1
#
_entry.id   AF-A0A3D1LFE9-F1
#
_cell.length_a   1.000
_cell.length_b   1.000
_cell.length_c   1.000
_cell.angle_alpha   90.00
_cell.angle_beta   90.00
_cell.angle_gamma   90.00
#
_symmetry.space_group_name_H-M   'P 1'
#
loop_
_entity.id
_entity.type
_entity.pdbx_description
1 polymer ?
#
loop_
_entity_poly.entity_id
_entity_poly.type
_entity_poly.pdbx_seq_one_letter_code
_entity_poly.pdbx_strand_id
1 'polypeptide(L)'
;MTYTLLEEQFFPYPWCQRLLRGLNEEARKKRIEITQLTNLEEKPSEFGCVLLIGATSSWVNTMAEKARAVGLHPIVMTNRQPGASPFPFSSVMMDIQGSMQLAVQYLHALGRDRLALYGVNPLAA
;
A
#
# COMPACT_ATOMS: atom_id res chain seq x y z
N MET A 1 -17.78 -0.12 -8.62
CA MET A 1 -17.59 0.75 -7.42
C MET A 1 -16.14 0.66 -6.96
N THR A 2 -15.66 1.67 -6.22
CA THR A 2 -14.29 1.70 -5.69
C THR A 2 -14.35 1.67 -4.17
N TYR A 3 -13.62 0.73 -3.59
CA TYR A 3 -13.55 0.55 -2.14
C TYR A 3 -12.14 0.78 -1.62
N THR A 4 -12.01 1.12 -0.33
CA THR A 4 -10.73 1.05 0.40
C THR A 4 -10.86 0.07 1.56
N LEU A 5 -9.81 -0.70 1.80
CA LEU A 5 -9.66 -1.52 3.00
C LEU A 5 -8.25 -1.34 3.53
N LEU A 6 -8.14 -1.04 4.83
CA LEU A 6 -6.89 -0.66 5.46
C LEU A 6 -6.41 -1.75 6.41
N GLU A 7 -5.11 -1.98 6.42
CA GLU A 7 -4.45 -2.74 7.48
C GLU A 7 -4.41 -1.90 8.76
N GLU A 8 -5.08 -2.36 9.82
CA GLU A 8 -5.29 -1.59 11.05
C GLU A 8 -3.98 -1.10 11.70
N GLN A 9 -3.00 -1.99 11.81
CA GLN A 9 -1.68 -1.68 12.37
C GLN A 9 -0.96 -0.58 11.59
N PHE A 10 -1.35 -0.39 10.34
CA PHE A 10 -0.69 0.49 9.42
C PHE A 10 -1.33 1.89 9.35
N PHE A 11 -2.56 2.04 9.83
CA PHE A 11 -3.32 3.29 9.88
C PHE A 11 -2.60 4.45 10.61
N PRO A 12 -1.91 4.23 11.76
CA PRO A 12 -1.27 5.33 12.50
C PRO A 12 -0.05 5.95 11.79
N TYR A 13 0.52 5.27 10.78
CA TYR A 13 1.74 5.75 10.14
C TYR A 13 1.47 6.95 9.23
N PRO A 14 2.35 7.99 9.23
CA PRO A 14 2.18 9.18 8.40
C PRO A 14 2.01 8.90 6.91
N TRP A 15 2.64 7.83 6.39
CA TRP A 15 2.49 7.44 5.00
C TRP A 15 1.04 7.03 4.67
N CYS A 16 0.37 6.27 5.55
CA CYS A 16 -1.02 5.86 5.35
C CYS A 16 -1.95 7.09 5.31
N GLN A 17 -1.78 8.01 6.26
CA GLN A 17 -2.59 9.23 6.32
C GLN A 17 -2.40 10.12 5.08
N ARG A 18 -1.15 10.28 4.62
CA ARG A 18 -0.85 11.06 3.40
C ARG A 18 -1.42 10.40 2.15
N LEU A 19 -1.35 9.07 2.06
CA LEU A 19 -1.92 8.29 0.97
C LEU A 19 -3.43 8.45 0.91
N LEU A 20 -4.13 8.28 2.03
CA LEU A 20 -5.58 8.46 2.10
C LEU A 20 -6.00 9.88 1.72
N ARG A 21 -5.27 10.89 2.21
CA ARG A 21 -5.51 12.28 1.85
C ARG A 21 -5.39 12.50 0.35
N GLY A 22 -4.28 12.09 -0.24
CA GLY A 22 -4.04 12.26 -1.69
C GLY A 22 -5.06 11.50 -2.54
N LEU A 23 -5.39 10.27 -2.12
CA LEU A 23 -6.41 9.44 -2.76
C LEU A 23 -7.77 10.14 -2.76
N ASN A 24 -8.22 10.63 -1.60
CA ASN A 24 -9.51 11.32 -1.48
C ASN A 24 -9.54 12.65 -2.24
N GLU A 25 -8.43 13.41 -2.23
CA GLU A 25 -8.31 14.64 -3.00
C GLU A 25 -8.44 14.39 -4.51
N GLU A 26 -7.76 13.37 -5.03
CA GLU A 26 -7.84 12.98 -6.45
C GLU A 26 -9.19 12.38 -6.82
N ALA A 27 -9.76 11.52 -5.97
CA ALA A 27 -11.09 10.95 -6.16
C ALA A 27 -12.15 12.05 -6.29
N ARG A 28 -12.09 13.06 -5.41
CA ARG A 28 -12.97 14.22 -5.45
C ARG A 28 -12.84 15.01 -6.75
N LYS A 29 -11.62 15.28 -7.22
CA LYS A 29 -11.39 16.00 -8.50
C LYS A 29 -12.00 15.25 -9.69
N LYS A 30 -11.91 13.92 -9.66
CA LYS A 30 -12.42 13.03 -10.71
C LYS A 30 -13.87 12.59 -10.52
N ARG A 31 -14.55 13.05 -9.45
CA ARG A 31 -15.90 12.64 -9.07
C ARG A 31 -16.05 11.11 -8.94
N ILE A 32 -15.03 10.46 -8.41
CA ILE A 32 -15.04 9.03 -8.09
C ILE A 32 -15.44 8.90 -6.63
N GLU A 33 -16.50 8.14 -6.36
CA GLU A 33 -16.88 7.77 -5.01
C GLU A 33 -16.02 6.62 -4.50
N ILE A 34 -15.49 6.77 -3.29
CA ILE A 34 -14.70 5.74 -2.60
C ILE A 34 -15.37 5.46 -1.26
N THR A 35 -15.76 4.21 -1.05
CA THR A 35 -16.33 3.75 0.22
C THR A 35 -15.29 2.97 1.01
N GLN A 36 -15.02 3.39 2.24
CA GLN A 36 -14.14 2.65 3.13
C GLN A 36 -14.89 1.48 3.76
N LEU A 37 -14.34 0.29 3.62
CA LEU A 37 -14.85 -0.96 4.20
C LEU A 37 -14.11 -1.26 5.50
N THR A 38 -14.80 -1.90 6.45
CA THR A 38 -14.14 -2.51 7.62
C THR A 38 -13.78 -3.98 7.35
N ASN A 39 -14.56 -4.65 6.51
CA ASN A 39 -14.28 -5.98 5.98
C ASN A 39 -14.85 -6.14 4.56
N LEU A 40 -14.45 -7.21 3.87
CA LEU A 40 -14.85 -7.45 2.47
C LEU A 40 -16.27 -8.02 2.32
N GLU A 41 -16.86 -8.52 3.41
CA GLU A 41 -18.20 -9.10 3.44
C GLU A 41 -19.30 -8.01 3.44
N GLU A 42 -18.99 -6.82 3.95
CA GLU A 42 -19.85 -5.63 3.98
C GLU A 42 -20.06 -4.94 2.62
N LYS A 43 -19.54 -5.50 1.52
CA LYS A 43 -19.56 -4.79 0.24
C LYS A 43 -20.99 -4.65 -0.33
N PRO A 44 -21.35 -3.48 -0.85
CA PRO A 44 -22.67 -3.24 -1.44
C PRO A 44 -22.82 -3.69 -2.91
N SER A 45 -21.74 -4.14 -3.58
CA SER A 45 -21.79 -4.50 -5.01
C SER A 45 -20.98 -5.76 -5.33
N GLU A 46 -21.43 -6.53 -6.32
CA GLU A 46 -20.75 -7.73 -6.84
C GLU A 46 -19.54 -7.43 -7.73
N PHE A 47 -19.45 -6.22 -8.29
CA PHE A 47 -18.38 -5.86 -9.23
C PHE A 47 -17.74 -4.51 -8.90
N GLY A 48 -16.41 -4.49 -8.82
CA GLY A 48 -15.66 -3.28 -8.51
C GLY A 48 -14.18 -3.56 -8.23
N CYS A 49 -13.48 -2.55 -7.75
CA CYS A 49 -12.11 -2.70 -7.25
C CYS A 49 -12.03 -2.32 -5.78
N VAL A 50 -11.05 -2.90 -5.09
CA VAL A 50 -10.71 -2.54 -3.72
C VAL A 50 -9.25 -2.14 -3.64
N LEU A 51 -9.01 -0.97 -3.08
CA LEU A 51 -7.69 -0.45 -2.76
C LEU A 51 -7.29 -1.03 -1.40
N LEU A 52 -6.37 -2.00 -1.42
CA LEU A 52 -5.83 -2.64 -0.22
C LEU A 52 -4.63 -1.83 0.27
N ILE A 53 -4.80 -1.07 1.35
CA ILE A 53 -3.78 -0.16 1.87
C ILE A 53 -3.11 -0.80 3.08
N GLY A 54 -1.89 -1.29 2.90
CA GLY A 54 -1.16 -2.01 3.95
C GLY A 54 0.28 -2.32 3.56
N ALA A 55 1.05 -2.89 4.49
CA ALA A 55 2.47 -3.17 4.32
C ALA A 55 2.85 -4.63 4.59
N THR A 56 2.04 -5.38 5.33
CA THR A 56 2.36 -6.77 5.67
C THR A 56 2.02 -7.71 4.51
N SER A 57 3.00 -8.48 4.03
CA SER A 57 2.80 -9.37 2.88
C SER A 57 1.74 -10.44 3.11
N SER A 58 1.66 -11.01 4.33
CA SER A 58 0.63 -11.99 4.67
C SER A 58 -0.77 -11.39 4.64
N TRP A 59 -0.94 -10.17 5.19
CA TRP A 59 -2.21 -9.45 5.15
C TRP A 59 -2.62 -9.12 3.72
N VAL A 60 -1.70 -8.56 2.92
CA VAL A 60 -1.94 -8.23 1.51
C VAL A 60 -2.39 -9.46 0.72
N ASN A 61 -1.66 -10.57 0.83
CA ASN A 61 -1.99 -11.80 0.10
C ASN A 61 -3.37 -12.34 0.50
N THR A 62 -3.65 -12.39 1.81
CA THR A 62 -4.93 -12.86 2.35
C THR A 62 -6.08 -11.99 1.85
N MET A 63 -5.94 -10.66 1.91
CA MET A 63 -7.01 -9.75 1.51
C MET A 63 -7.19 -9.68 0.00
N ALA A 64 -6.12 -9.82 -0.80
CA ALA A 64 -6.22 -9.90 -2.25
C ALA A 64 -6.96 -11.17 -2.71
N GLU A 65 -6.70 -12.30 -2.04
CA GLU A 65 -7.44 -13.53 -2.28
C GLU A 65 -8.92 -13.38 -1.92
N LYS A 66 -9.22 -12.89 -0.71
CA LYS A 66 -10.60 -12.67 -0.27
C LYS A 66 -11.34 -11.69 -1.17
N ALA A 67 -10.69 -10.61 -1.62
CA ALA A 67 -11.28 -9.62 -2.50
C ALA A 67 -11.75 -10.25 -3.82
N ARG A 68 -10.92 -11.09 -4.44
CA ARG A 68 -11.30 -11.80 -5.65
C ARG A 68 -12.40 -12.82 -5.42
N ALA A 69 -12.35 -13.57 -4.31
CA ALA A 69 -13.36 -14.55 -3.97
C ALA A 69 -14.77 -13.93 -3.90
N VAL A 70 -14.85 -12.64 -3.57
CA VAL A 70 -16.10 -11.88 -3.53
C VAL A 70 -16.36 -11.04 -4.79
N GLY A 71 -15.57 -11.19 -5.86
CA GLY A 71 -15.76 -10.53 -7.16
C GLY A 71 -15.11 -9.16 -7.32
N LEU A 72 -14.26 -8.73 -6.37
CA LEU A 72 -13.53 -7.45 -6.46
C LEU A 72 -12.14 -7.63 -7.05
N HIS A 73 -11.71 -6.65 -7.86
CA HIS A 73 -10.33 -6.55 -8.34
C HIS A 73 -9.44 -5.87 -7.29
N PRO A 74 -8.47 -6.57 -6.69
CA PRO A 74 -7.57 -5.96 -5.72
C PRO A 74 -6.52 -5.07 -6.40
N ILE A 75 -6.38 -3.86 -5.88
CA ILE A 75 -5.27 -2.94 -6.18
C ILE A 75 -4.53 -2.70 -4.86
N VAL A 76 -3.33 -3.25 -4.73
CA VAL A 76 -2.52 -3.13 -3.52
C VAL A 76 -1.79 -1.80 -3.51
N MET A 77 -1.97 -1.01 -2.47
CA MET A 77 -1.22 0.21 -2.22
C MET A 77 -0.30 -0.02 -1.03
N THR A 78 1.00 -0.16 -1.29
CA THR A 78 1.97 -0.56 -0.26
C THR A 78 3.28 0.20 -0.41
N ASN A 79 3.98 0.42 0.70
CA ASN A 79 5.31 1.01 0.66
C ASN A 79 6.41 -0.03 0.44
N ARG A 80 6.12 -1.33 0.55
CA ARG A 80 7.07 -2.43 0.37
C ARG A 80 6.80 -3.16 -0.92
N GLN A 81 7.83 -3.80 -1.49
CA GLN A 81 7.59 -4.75 -2.56
C GLN A 81 6.78 -5.93 -2.00
N PRO A 82 5.59 -6.23 -2.55
CA PRO A 82 4.85 -7.42 -2.14
C PRO A 82 5.72 -8.66 -2.39
N GLY A 83 5.72 -9.60 -1.45
CA GLY A 83 6.31 -10.91 -1.69
C GLY A 83 5.59 -11.64 -2.83
N ALA A 84 6.10 -12.82 -3.21
CA ALA A 84 5.42 -13.67 -4.17
C ALA A 84 3.97 -13.92 -3.73
N SER A 85 3.03 -13.65 -4.62
CA SER A 85 1.61 -13.94 -4.42
C SER A 85 1.18 -14.97 -5.44
N PRO A 86 0.43 -16.03 -5.07
CA PRO A 86 -0.05 -17.03 -6.01
C PRO A 86 -1.15 -16.51 -6.95
N PHE A 87 -1.35 -15.19 -6.95
CA PHE A 87 -2.63 -14.57 -7.17
C PHE A 87 -2.41 -13.19 -7.80
N PRO A 88 -2.91 -12.94 -9.02
CA PRO A 88 -2.68 -11.67 -9.68
C PRO A 88 -3.45 -10.54 -8.98
N PHE A 89 -2.77 -9.41 -8.81
CA PHE A 89 -3.34 -8.14 -8.37
C PHE A 89 -2.59 -7.00 -9.04
N SER A 90 -3.22 -5.84 -9.16
CA SER A 90 -2.52 -4.60 -9.52
C SER A 90 -1.87 -4.01 -8.27
N SER A 91 -0.79 -3.25 -8.42
CA SER A 91 -0.13 -2.62 -7.28
C SER A 91 0.41 -1.24 -7.58
N VAL A 92 0.27 -0.33 -6.62
CA VAL A 92 0.96 0.95 -6.55
C VAL A 92 1.95 0.86 -5.39
N MET A 93 3.24 0.90 -5.71
CA MET A 93 4.30 0.71 -4.73
C MET A 93 5.37 1.78 -4.80
N MET A 94 6.11 1.93 -3.70
CA MET A 94 7.32 2.75 -3.69
C MET A 94 8.51 1.94 -4.21
N ASP A 95 9.32 2.57 -5.06
CA ASP A 95 10.65 2.05 -5.40
C ASP A 95 11.61 2.34 -4.25
N ILE A 96 11.52 1.56 -3.17
CA ILE A 96 12.40 1.72 -2.00
C ILE A 96 13.87 1.59 -2.43
N GLN A 97 14.19 0.60 -3.26
CA GLN A 97 15.57 0.30 -3.64
C GLN A 97 16.19 1.48 -4.40
N GLY A 98 15.53 1.96 -5.46
CA GLY A 98 15.98 3.13 -6.20
C GLY A 98 16.01 4.38 -5.33
N SER A 99 15.02 4.58 -4.46
CA SER A 99 15.00 5.73 -3.53
C SER A 99 16.20 5.72 -2.57
N MET A 100 16.58 4.56 -2.05
CA MET A 100 17.76 4.43 -1.18
C MET A 100 19.06 4.65 -1.95
N GLN A 101 19.16 4.15 -3.18
CA GLN A 101 20.32 4.40 -4.04
C GLN A 101 20.49 5.90 -4.31
N LEU A 102 19.41 6.60 -4.65
CA LEU A 102 19.41 8.05 -4.85
C LEU A 102 19.84 8.80 -3.59
N ALA A 103 19.35 8.41 -2.42
CA ALA A 103 19.73 9.03 -1.15
C ALA A 103 21.23 8.85 -0.84
N VAL A 104 21.78 7.66 -1.07
CA VAL A 104 23.22 7.37 -0.88
C VAL A 104 24.08 8.14 -1.88
N GLN A 105 23.68 8.17 -3.15
CA GLN A 105 24.38 8.91 -4.20
C GLN A 105 24.42 10.41 -3.88
N TYR A 106 23.31 10.98 -3.40
CA TYR A 106 23.24 12.37 -2.98
C TYR A 106 24.24 12.68 -1.85
N LEU A 107 24.34 11.79 -0.85
CA LEU A 107 25.30 11.98 0.25
C LEU A 107 26.76 11.88 -0.21
N HIS A 108 27.09 10.93 -1.09
CA HIS A 108 28.42 10.85 -1.69
C HIS A 108 28.77 12.09 -2.53
N ALA A 109 27.81 12.64 -3.29
CA ALA A 109 28.03 13.88 -4.04
C ALA A 109 28.37 15.09 -3.14
N LEU A 110 27.99 15.03 -1.86
CA LEU A 110 28.36 16.02 -0.84
C LEU A 110 29.65 15.66 -0.07
N GLY A 111 30.40 14.65 -0.50
CA GLY A 111 31.62 14.16 0.16
C GLY A 111 31.38 13.42 1.47
N ARG A 112 30.19 12.84 1.66
CA ARG A 112 29.85 12.04 2.86
C ARG A 112 30.08 10.55 2.58
N ASP A 113 31.31 10.09 2.76
CA ASP A 113 31.70 8.71 2.38
C ASP A 113 31.57 7.66 3.50
N ARG A 114 31.42 8.10 4.75
CA ARG A 114 31.27 7.23 5.92
C ARG A 114 29.82 7.23 6.39
N LEU A 115 28.99 6.44 5.70
CA LEU A 115 27.56 6.35 5.96
C LEU A 115 27.25 5.23 6.96
N ALA A 116 26.32 5.52 7.88
CA ALA A 116 25.70 4.52 8.73
C ALA A 116 24.22 4.43 8.37
N LEU A 117 23.70 3.20 8.24
CA LEU A 117 22.29 2.94 7.97
C LEU A 117 21.57 2.65 9.29
N TYR A 118 20.41 3.26 9.46
CA TYR A 118 19.50 3.00 10.57
C TYR A 118 18.13 2.60 10.00
N GLY A 119 17.53 1.56 10.55
CA GLY A 119 16.26 1.04 10.09
C GLY A 119 15.56 0.20 11.17
N VAL A 120 14.29 -0.07 10.94
CA VAL A 120 13.49 -0.94 11.81
C VAL A 120 13.74 -2.38 11.38
N ASN A 121 14.15 -3.26 12.32
CA ASN A 121 14.24 -4.69 12.04
C ASN A 121 12.82 -5.28 11.94
N PRO A 122 12.39 -5.77 10.75
CA PRO A 122 11.05 -6.34 10.59
C PRO A 122 10.86 -7.66 11.33
N LEU A 123 11.92 -8.28 11.86
CA LEU A 123 11.89 -9.53 12.63
C LEU A 123 11.95 -9.31 14.16
N ALA A 124 12.00 -8.06 14.63
CA ALA A 124 12.14 -7.74 16.06
C ALA A 124 10.80 -7.53 16.78
N ALA A 125 9.67 -7.82 16.14
CA ALA A 125 8.32 -7.75 16.70
C ALA A 125 7.64 -9.12 16.65
#